data_AF-A0A352Z839-F1
#
_entry.id   AF-A0A352Z839-F1
#
_cell.length_a   1.000
_cell.length_b   1.000
_cell.length_c   1.000
_cell.angle_alpha   90.00
_cell.angle_beta   90.00
_cell.angle_gamma   90.00
#
_symmetry.space_group_name_H-M   'P 1'
#
loop_
_entity.id
_entity.type
_entity.pdbx_description
1 polymer ?
#
loop_
_entity_poly.entity_id
_entity_poly.type
_entity_poly.pdbx_seq_one_letter_code
_entity_poly.pdbx_strand_id
1 'polypeptide(L)' 'TKKGKSSGQERNYIMTHNEIDCSSREFRVLETIEVRAGKQVSCLKTAESSFEKIPSESVIEHIYKIVCKKRR' A
#
# COMPACT_ATOMS: atom_id res chain seq x y z
N THR A 1 18.71 -27.81 23.76
CA THR A 1 17.99 -26.55 23.45
C THR A 1 17.68 -26.48 21.96
N LYS A 2 16.50 -26.97 21.55
CA LYS A 2 16.04 -26.83 20.16
C LYS A 2 15.59 -25.37 19.97
N LYS A 3 16.43 -24.55 19.33
CA LYS A 3 16.03 -23.20 18.89
C LYS A 3 14.87 -23.35 17.90
N GLY A 4 13.68 -22.89 18.30
CA GLY A 4 12.54 -22.80 17.40
C GLY A 4 12.89 -21.88 16.24
N LYS A 5 13.06 -22.44 15.04
CA LYS A 5 12.93 -21.66 13.81
C LYS A 5 11.46 -21.28 13.75
N SER A 6 11.12 -20.01 14.01
CA SER A 6 9.84 -19.51 13.52
C SER A 6 9.90 -19.67 12.02
N SER A 7 9.18 -20.66 11.48
CA SER A 7 8.89 -20.74 10.06
C SER A 7 7.95 -19.58 9.76
N GLY A 8 8.51 -18.36 9.71
CA GLY A 8 7.82 -17.23 9.15
C GLY A 8 7.51 -17.63 7.72
N GLN A 9 6.24 -17.91 7.43
CA GLN A 9 5.82 -18.23 6.07
C GLN A 9 6.33 -17.11 5.18
N GLU A 10 7.26 -17.45 4.29
CA GLU A 10 7.70 -16.56 3.23
C GLU A 10 6.46 -16.27 2.36
N ARG A 11 5.90 -15.07 2.51
CA ARG A 11 4.71 -14.65 1.77
C ARG A 11 5.15 -13.90 0.52
N ASN A 12 4.52 -14.25 -0.60
CA ASN A 12 4.59 -13.49 -1.83
C ASN A 12 3.38 -12.55 -1.88
N TYR A 13 3.59 -11.27 -2.16
CA TYR A 13 2.52 -10.28 -2.22
C TYR A 13 2.88 -9.14 -3.17
N ILE A 14 1.84 -8.46 -3.65
CA ILE A 14 1.98 -7.19 -4.35
C ILE A 14 1.84 -6.08 -3.32
N MET A 15 2.76 -5.11 -3.34
CA MET A 15 2.69 -3.92 -2.51
C MET A 15 2.58 -2.69 -3.40
N THR A 16 1.59 -1.85 -3.12
CA THR A 16 1.38 -0.58 -3.82
C THR A 16 1.60 0.56 -2.85
N HIS A 17 2.57 1.42 -3.15
CA HIS A 17 2.80 2.67 -2.43
C HIS A 17 1.91 3.75 -3.02
N ASN A 18 1.12 4.37 -2.15
CA ASN A 18 0.18 5.43 -2.51
C ASN A 18 0.48 6.67 -1.68
N GLU A 19 0.30 7.83 -2.29
CA GLU A 19 0.22 9.10 -1.59
C GLU A 19 -1.23 9.57 -1.56
N ILE A 20 -1.69 10.05 -0.41
CA ILE A 20 -3.07 10.51 -0.21
C ILE A 20 -3.03 11.99 0.17
N ASP A 21 -3.71 12.82 -0.60
CA ASP A 21 -3.94 14.22 -0.28
C ASP A 21 -5.25 14.37 0.50
N CYS A 22 -5.11 14.64 1.80
CA CYS A 22 -6.22 14.83 2.71
C CYS A 22 -7.06 16.09 2.44
N SER A 23 -6.50 17.10 1.75
CA SER A 23 -7.16 18.38 1.51
C SER A 23 -8.11 18.32 0.30
N SER A 24 -7.66 17.70 -0.79
CA SER A 24 -8.38 17.59 -2.06
C SER A 24 -9.19 16.29 -2.20
N ARG A 25 -9.02 15.35 -1.25
CA ARG A 25 -9.58 13.98 -1.30
C ARG A 25 -9.17 13.25 -2.57
N GLU A 26 -7.86 13.27 -2.83
CA GLU A 26 -7.22 12.63 -3.97
C GLU A 26 -6.13 11.66 -3.52
N PHE A 27 -5.74 10.76 -4.41
CA PHE A 27 -4.60 9.87 -4.20
C PHE A 27 -3.80 9.71 -5.50
N ARG A 28 -2.54 9.29 -5.39
CA ARG A 28 -1.75 8.84 -6.54
C ARG A 28 -0.99 7.57 -6.21
N VAL A 29 -0.80 6.72 -7.22
CA VAL A 29 0.06 5.54 -7.10
C VAL A 29 1.51 5.95 -7.36
N LEU A 30 2.39 5.75 -6.39
CA LEU A 30 3.83 6.03 -6.53
C LEU A 30 4.58 4.85 -7.14
N GLU A 31 4.24 3.64 -6.73
CA GLU A 31 4.77 2.42 -7.34
C GLU A 31 3.95 1.21 -6.93
N THR A 32 4.05 0.16 -7.74
CA THR A 32 3.61 -1.18 -7.40
C THR A 32 4.78 -2.13 -7.56
N ILE A 33 5.09 -2.87 -6.50
CA ILE A 33 6.21 -3.81 -6.48
C ILE A 33 5.72 -5.23 -6.16
N GLU A 34 6.42 -6.22 -6.69
CA GLU A 34 6.28 -7.61 -6.29
C GLU A 34 7.29 -7.92 -5.20
N VAL A 35 6.82 -8.48 -4.08
CA VAL A 35 7.64 -8.95 -2.97
C VAL A 35 7.54 -10.47 -2.91
N ARG A 36 8.69 -11.16 -2.94
CA ARG A 36 8.79 -12.61 -2.72
C ARG A 36 9.73 -12.90 -1.58
N ALA A 37 9.32 -13.76 -0.66
CA ALA A 37 10.11 -14.09 0.53
C ALA A 37 10.64 -12.86 1.29
N GLY A 38 9.82 -11.81 1.39
CA GLY A 38 10.18 -10.56 2.06
C GLY A 38 11.18 -9.67 1.32
N LYS A 39 11.56 -10.01 0.08
CA LYS A 39 12.44 -9.20 -0.77
C LYS A 39 11.67 -8.65 -1.97
N GLN A 40 11.89 -7.39 -2.30
CA GLN A 40 11.42 -6.82 -3.55
C GLN A 40 12.12 -7.53 -4.72
N VAL A 41 11.33 -8.07 -5.64
CA VAL A 41 11.85 -8.80 -6.81
C VAL A 41 11.57 -8.10 -8.13
N SER A 42 10.54 -7.25 -8.20
CA SER A 42 10.19 -6.52 -9.43
C SER A 42 9.43 -5.23 -9.12
N CYS A 43 9.62 -4.20 -9.95
CA CYS A 43 8.75 -3.04 -10.03
C CYS A 43 7.77 -3.25 -11.17
N LEU A 44 6.48 -3.36 -10.86
CA LEU A 44 5.41 -3.63 -11.81
C LEU A 44 4.84 -2.36 -12.42
N LYS A 45 4.87 -1.24 -11.69
CA LYS A 45 4.38 0.06 -12.15
C LYS A 45 5.12 1.17 -11.41
N THR A 46 5.54 2.20 -12.13
CA THR A 46 6.17 3.41 -11.58
C THR A 46 5.19 4.58 -11.53
N ALA A 47 5.54 5.60 -10.75
CA ALA A 47 4.67 6.70 -10.32
C ALA A 47 3.77 7.27 -11.42
N GLU A 48 2.48 7.35 -11.11
CA GLU A 48 1.56 8.18 -11.86
C GLU A 48 1.81 9.65 -11.52
N SER A 49 1.95 10.48 -12.57
CA SER A 49 2.23 11.90 -12.41
C SER A 49 1.04 12.69 -11.87
N SER A 50 -0.18 12.15 -11.98
CA SER A 50 -1.43 12.83 -11.63
C SER A 50 -2.08 12.22 -10.39
N PHE A 51 -2.66 13.09 -9.57
CA PHE A 51 -3.60 12.71 -8.54
C PHE A 51 -4.95 12.36 -9.17
N GLU A 52 -5.59 11.33 -8.62
CA GLU A 52 -6.91 10.85 -9.00
C GLU A 52 -7.89 11.02 -7.83
N LYS A 53 -9.17 11.22 -8.14
CA LYS A 53 -10.22 11.29 -7.12
C LYS A 53 -10.37 9.93 -6.44
N ILE A 54 -10.44 9.92 -5.12
CA ILE A 54 -10.64 8.70 -4.34
C ILE A 54 -12.04 8.13 -4.64
N PRO A 55 -12.16 6.91 -5.22
CA PRO A 55 -13.45 6.31 -5.52
C PRO A 55 -14.23 6.00 -4.24
N SER A 56 -15.54 6.22 -4.25
CA SER A 56 -16.43 5.81 -3.16
C SER A 56 -16.43 4.29 -3.00
N GLU A 57 -16.56 3.82 -1.75
CA GLU A 57 -16.60 2.39 -1.39
C GLU A 57 -15.31 1.61 -1.68
N SER A 58 -14.23 2.30 -2.09
CA SER A 58 -12.93 1.69 -2.33
C SER A 58 -12.15 1.45 -1.03
N VAL A 59 -11.18 0.54 -1.08
CA VAL A 59 -10.21 0.34 0.01
C VAL A 59 -9.44 1.64 0.31
N ILE A 60 -9.10 2.42 -0.72
CA ILE A 60 -8.43 3.71 -0.55
C ILE A 60 -9.31 4.72 0.19
N GLU A 61 -10.64 4.70 -0.01
CA GLU A 61 -11.55 5.54 0.78
C GLU A 61 -11.53 5.17 2.26
N HIS A 62 -11.49 3.87 2.58
CA HIS A 62 -11.38 3.40 3.96
C HIS A 62 -10.05 3.85 4.59
N ILE A 63 -8.95 3.72 3.85
CA ILE A 63 -7.63 4.19 4.29
C ILE A 63 -7.65 5.71 4.51
N TYR A 64 -8.19 6.50 3.57
CA TYR A 64 -8.37 7.94 3.71
C TYR A 64 -9.15 8.30 4.99
N LYS A 65 -10.24 7.59 5.28
CA LYS A 65 -11.01 7.77 6.52
C LYS A 65 -10.18 7.45 7.77
N ILE A 66 -9.20 6.55 7.70
CA ILE A 66 -8.33 6.22 8.83
C ILE A 66 -7.21 7.27 9.00
N VAL A 67 -6.53 7.64 7.91
CA VAL A 67 -5.32 8.48 7.97
C VAL A 67 -5.64 9.97 8.01
N CYS A 68 -6.64 10.42 7.24
CA CYS A 68 -6.99 11.85 7.12
C CYS A 68 -8.10 12.26 8.08
N LYS A 69 -9.09 11.39 8.32
CA LYS A 69 -10.12 11.64 9.33
C LYS A 69 -9.71 10.99 10.65
N LYS A 70 -8.85 11.67 11.42
CA LYS A 70 -8.70 11.31 12.85
C LYS A 70 -10.10 11.24 13.47
N ARG A 71 -10.37 10.14 14.19
CA ARG A 71 -11.57 9.96 15.01
C ARG A 71 -11.84 11.27 15.76
N ARG A 72 -12.92 11.96 15.40
CA ARG A 72 -13.48 12.99 16.26
C ARG A 72 -13.96 12.33 17.54
#